data_AF-A0A146FQ41-F1
#
_entry.id   AF-A0A146FQ41-F1
#
_cell.length_a   1.000
_cell.length_b   1.000
_cell.length_c   1.000
_cell.angle_alpha   90.00
_cell.angle_beta   90.00
_cell.angle_gamma   90.00
#
_symmetry.space_group_name_H-M   'P 1'
#
loop_
_entity.id
_entity.type
_entity.pdbx_description
1 polymer ?
#
loop_
_entity_poly.entity_id
_entity_poly.type
_entity_poly.pdbx_seq_one_letter_code
_entity_poly.pdbx_strand_id
1 'polypeptide(L)'
;MAAPYSRLLDLVKVQCRIFSLNFNPERARLGNKILRQRLRGPALAAWYPRKTVSFRDLQDTYSRQGLTMFDEAEDDREEAIQMYVA
;
A
#
# COMPACT_ATOMS: atom_id res chain seq x y z
N MET A 1 -41.67 -19.46 16.65
CA MET A 1 -40.70 -18.78 17.54
C MET A 1 -41.43 -18.33 18.79
N ALA A 2 -40.84 -18.48 19.97
CA ALA A 2 -41.49 -18.14 21.24
C ALA A 2 -41.58 -16.63 21.54
N ALA A 3 -40.81 -15.79 20.84
CA ALA A 3 -40.79 -14.33 20.99
C ALA A 3 -41.35 -13.61 19.75
N PRO A 4 -42.02 -12.45 19.92
CA PRO A 4 -42.56 -11.68 18.82
C PRO A 4 -41.45 -11.03 17.97
N TYR A 5 -41.64 -11.04 16.65
CA TYR A 5 -40.66 -10.50 15.69
C TYR A 5 -40.35 -9.01 15.90
N SER A 6 -41.35 -8.20 16.24
CA SER A 6 -41.18 -6.78 16.56
C SER A 6 -40.19 -6.55 17.71
N ARG A 7 -40.27 -7.36 18.77
CA ARG A 7 -39.38 -7.24 19.92
C ARG A 7 -37.94 -7.63 19.60
N LEU A 8 -37.75 -8.63 18.73
CA LEU A 8 -36.43 -8.99 18.21
C LEU A 8 -35.84 -7.86 17.36
N LEU A 9 -36.68 -7.22 16.53
CA LEU A 9 -36.27 -6.09 15.69
C LEU A 9 -35.84 -4.88 16.54
N ASP A 10 -36.57 -4.58 17.61
CA ASP A 10 -36.19 -3.53 18.58
C ASP A 10 -34.85 -3.82 19.25
N LEU A 11 -34.62 -5.06 19.67
CA LEU A 11 -33.35 -5.48 20.27
C LEU A 11 -32.19 -5.29 19.31
N VAL A 12 -32.35 -5.73 18.04
CA VAL A 12 -31.32 -5.55 17.00
C VAL A 12 -31.08 -4.07 16.73
N LYS A 13 -32.12 -3.23 16.72
CA LYS A 13 -31.98 -1.78 16.55
C LYS A 13 -31.16 -1.15 17.68
N VAL A 14 -31.41 -1.52 18.93
CA VAL A 14 -30.64 -1.05 20.10
C VAL A 14 -29.20 -1.54 20.03
N GLN A 15 -28.98 -2.82 19.71
CA GLN A 15 -27.65 -3.38 19.53
C GLN A 15 -26.85 -2.61 18.47
N CYS A 16 -27.45 -2.36 17.30
CA CYS A 16 -26.81 -1.57 16.24
C CYS A 16 -26.43 -0.17 16.72
N ARG A 17 -27.28 0.48 17.51
CA ARG A 17 -26.99 1.80 18.11
C ARG A 17 -25.81 1.74 19.08
N ILE A 18 -25.74 0.73 19.95
CA ILE A 18 -24.65 0.57 20.93
C ILE A 18 -23.31 0.37 20.22
N PHE A 19 -23.27 -0.48 19.19
CA PHE A 19 -22.04 -0.85 18.50
C PHE A 19 -21.74 -0.01 17.25
N SER A 20 -22.47 1.10 17.04
CA SER A 20 -22.34 1.95 15.85
C SER A 20 -22.41 1.16 14.53
N LEU A 21 -23.30 0.17 14.48
CA LEU A 21 -23.59 -0.64 13.28
C LEU A 21 -24.81 -0.08 12.54
N ASN A 22 -24.86 -0.33 11.23
CA ASN A 22 -26.01 0.04 10.40
C ASN A 22 -27.17 -0.94 10.60
N PHE A 23 -28.35 -0.40 10.92
CA PHE A 23 -29.61 -1.14 11.01
C PHE A 23 -30.37 -1.10 9.67
N ASN A 24 -30.55 -2.25 9.00
CA ASN A 24 -31.18 -2.35 7.67
C ASN A 24 -32.21 -3.50 7.61
N PRO A 25 -33.42 -3.32 8.17
CA PRO A 25 -34.45 -4.36 8.22
C PRO A 25 -35.02 -4.71 6.83
N GLU A 26 -35.09 -3.74 5.92
CA GLU A 26 -35.62 -3.89 4.55
C GLU A 26 -34.62 -4.51 3.58
N ARG A 27 -33.37 -4.72 4.02
CA ARG A 27 -32.28 -5.28 3.21
C ARG A 27 -32.00 -4.48 1.93
N ALA A 28 -32.16 -3.15 2.01
CA ALA A 28 -31.87 -2.24 0.91
C ALA A 28 -30.38 -2.26 0.54
N ARG A 29 -30.07 -2.01 -0.75
CA ARG A 29 -28.70 -2.01 -1.28
C ARG A 29 -28.02 -0.65 -1.08
N LEU A 30 -27.47 -0.44 0.11
CA LEU A 30 -26.85 0.83 0.52
C LEU A 30 -25.35 0.98 0.18
N GLY A 31 -24.76 0.04 -0.58
CA GLY A 31 -23.32 0.11 -0.92
C GLY A 31 -22.34 -0.18 0.23
N ASN A 32 -22.83 -0.46 1.44
CA ASN A 32 -22.01 -0.76 2.63
C ASN A 32 -20.96 -1.87 2.43
N LYS A 33 -21.19 -2.82 1.52
CA LYS A 33 -20.21 -3.85 1.15
C LYS A 33 -18.93 -3.22 0.59
N ILE A 34 -19.06 -2.23 -0.28
CA ILE A 34 -17.93 -1.57 -0.95
C ILE A 34 -17.17 -0.69 0.06
N LEU A 35 -17.89 0.10 0.87
CA LEU A 35 -17.26 0.97 1.87
C LEU A 35 -16.49 0.21 2.97
N ARG A 36 -16.94 -1.00 3.33
CA ARG A 36 -16.25 -1.86 4.31
C ARG A 36 -15.04 -2.60 3.75
N GLN A 37 -14.84 -2.61 2.43
CA GLN A 37 -13.67 -3.25 1.85
C GLN A 37 -12.42 -2.48 2.27
N ARG A 38 -11.45 -3.19 2.83
CA ARG A 38 -10.14 -2.60 3.15
C ARG A 38 -9.44 -2.21 1.86
N LEU A 39 -8.90 -1.00 1.82
CA LEU A 39 -8.11 -0.52 0.70
C LEU A 39 -6.86 -1.38 0.52
N ARG A 40 -6.58 -1.80 -0.72
CA ARG A 40 -5.40 -2.62 -1.09
C ARG A 40 -4.27 -1.82 -1.73
N GLY A 41 -4.49 -0.52 -1.97
CA GLY A 41 -3.55 0.37 -2.65
C GLY A 41 -2.12 0.31 -2.12
N PRO A 42 -1.89 0.42 -0.79
CA PRO A 42 -0.53 0.36 -0.23
C PRO A 42 0.19 -0.96 -0.50
N ALA A 43 -0.52 -2.09 -0.45
CA ALA A 43 0.07 -3.40 -0.72
C ALA A 43 0.47 -3.56 -2.19
N LEU A 44 -0.31 -2.99 -3.11
CA LEU A 44 -0.01 -3.01 -4.54
C LEU A 44 1.14 -2.06 -4.89
N ALA A 45 1.18 -0.87 -4.30
CA ALA A 45 2.25 0.11 -4.53
C ALA A 45 3.62 -0.40 -4.05
N ALA A 46 3.65 -1.23 -3.01
CA ALA A 46 4.86 -1.81 -2.45
C ALA A 46 5.34 -3.09 -3.18
N TRP A 47 4.78 -3.41 -4.35
CA TRP A 47 5.10 -4.64 -5.08
C TRP A 47 6.59 -4.74 -5.44
N TYR A 48 7.18 -3.67 -5.97
CA TYR A 48 8.61 -3.62 -6.23
C TYR A 48 9.35 -3.08 -5.00
N PRO A 49 10.51 -3.67 -4.65
CA PRO A 49 11.38 -3.13 -3.61
C PRO A 49 11.68 -1.66 -3.89
N ARG A 50 11.59 -0.82 -2.85
CA ARG A 50 12.02 0.58 -2.97
C ARG A 50 13.53 0.61 -3.18
N LYS A 51 14.00 1.45 -4.09
CA LYS A 51 15.43 1.79 -4.17
C LYS A 51 15.83 2.42 -2.84
N THR A 52 16.66 1.73 -2.06
CA THR A 52 17.08 2.16 -0.73
C THR A 52 18.35 3.01 -0.78
N VAL A 53 19.36 2.53 -1.49
CA VAL A 53 20.67 3.17 -1.65
C VAL A 53 21.13 2.93 -3.08
N SER A 54 21.55 3.99 -3.75
CA SER A 54 22.20 3.94 -5.06
C SER A 54 23.72 3.93 -4.91
N PHE A 55 24.45 3.53 -5.96
CA PHE A 55 25.91 3.62 -5.95
C PHE A 55 26.41 5.06 -5.78
N ARG A 56 25.65 6.04 -6.29
CA ARG A 56 25.91 7.47 -6.10
C ARG A 56 25.87 7.87 -4.62
N ASP A 57 24.90 7.35 -3.87
CA ASP A 57 24.81 7.62 -2.43
C ASP A 57 26.05 7.09 -1.68
N LEU A 58 26.64 5.98 -2.14
CA LEU A 58 27.90 5.47 -1.60
C LEU A 58 29.10 6.34 -1.99
N GLN A 59 29.19 6.81 -3.23
CA GLN A 59 30.25 7.74 -3.64
C GLN A 59 30.23 9.03 -2.80
N ASP A 60 29.05 9.60 -2.58
CA ASP A 60 28.89 10.84 -1.81
C ASP A 60 29.24 10.66 -0.32
N THR A 61 28.96 9.50 0.28
CA THR A 61 29.31 9.25 1.68
C THR A 61 30.81 9.09 1.89
N TYR A 62 31.50 8.40 0.99
CA TYR A 62 32.93 8.10 1.12
C TYR A 62 33.85 9.19 0.54
N SER A 63 33.37 10.02 -0.39
CA SER A 63 34.12 11.19 -0.90
C SER A 63 34.51 12.16 0.22
N ARG A 64 33.65 12.31 1.23
CA ARG A 64 33.92 13.13 2.43
C ARG A 64 35.11 12.61 3.26
N GLN A 65 35.46 11.35 3.09
CA GLN A 65 36.59 10.69 3.76
C GLN A 65 37.83 10.64 2.85
N GLY A 66 37.79 11.29 1.68
CA GLY A 66 38.88 11.31 0.71
C GLY A 66 39.02 10.02 -0.12
N LEU A 67 37.99 9.17 -0.13
CA LEU A 67 37.98 7.91 -0.89
C LEU A 67 37.25 8.10 -2.23
N THR A 68 37.83 7.55 -3.29
CA THR A 68 37.25 7.51 -4.64
C THR A 68 36.79 6.10 -4.98
N MET A 69 35.57 5.96 -5.50
CA MET A 69 34.97 4.68 -5.87
C MET A 69 34.60 4.69 -7.36
N PHE A 70 34.83 3.57 -8.04
CA PHE A 70 34.54 3.40 -9.48
C PHE A 70 33.32 2.48 -9.66
N ASP A 71 32.40 2.86 -10.57
CA ASP A 71 31.22 2.06 -10.91
C ASP A 71 31.52 1.27 -12.18
N GLU A 72 32.11 0.09 -12.01
CA GLU A 72 32.62 -0.74 -13.12
C GLU A 72 31.55 -1.01 -14.20
N ALA A 73 30.28 -1.18 -13.81
CA ALA A 73 29.19 -1.42 -14.76
C ALA A 73 28.83 -0.18 -15.59
N GLU A 74 28.97 1.02 -15.02
CA GLU A 74 28.79 2.25 -15.80
C GLU A 74 30.04 2.55 -16.65
N ASP A 75 31.24 2.29 -16.15
CA ASP A 75 32.49 2.43 -16.92
C ASP A 75 32.46 1.52 -18.17
N ASP A 76 32.08 0.24 -18.01
CA ASP A 76 31.89 -0.71 -19.12
C ASP A 76 30.85 -0.21 -20.15
N ARG A 77 29.75 0.37 -19.65
CA ARG A 77 28.72 0.95 -20.50
C ARG A 77 29.24 2.15 -21.28
N GLU A 78 30.04 3.01 -20.66
CA GLU A 78 30.66 4.17 -21.31
C GLU A 78 31.68 3.73 -22.38
N GLU A 79 32.51 2.73 -22.09
CA GLU A 79 33.44 2.14 -23.06
C GLU A 79 32.70 1.54 -24.26
N ALA A 80 31.62 0.79 -24.02
CA ALA A 80 30.79 0.25 -25.10
C ALA A 80 30.20 1.37 -25.97
N ILE A 81 29.68 2.45 -25.37
CA ILE A 81 29.15 3.60 -26.12
C ILE A 81 30.26 4.23 -26.98
N GLN A 82 31.45 4.45 -26.43
CA GLN A 82 32.56 5.05 -27.18
C GLN A 82 33.01 4.16 -28.35
N MET A 83 33.01 2.84 -28.17
CA MET A 83 33.40 1.88 -29.20
C MET A 83 32.42 1.81 -30.38
N TYR A 84 31.11 2.00 -30.13
CA TYR A 84 30.07 1.87 -31.17
C TYR A 84 29.65 3.21 -31.82
N VAL A 85 30.09 4.35 -31.28
CA VAL A 85 29.80 5.69 -31.81
C VAL A 85 30.97 6.30 -32.58
N ALA A 86 32.19 5.76 -32.42
CA ALA A 86 33.39 6.12 -33.20
C ALA A 86 33.48 5.36 -34.53
#